data_AF-A0A7R9UJ42-F1
#
_entry.id   AF-A0A7R9UJ42-F1
#
_cell.length_a   1.000
_cell.length_b   1.000
_cell.length_c   1.000
_cell.angle_alpha   90.00
_cell.angle_beta   90.00
_cell.angle_gamma   90.00
#
_symmetry.space_group_name_H-M   'P 1'
#
loop_
_entity.id
_entity.type
_entity.pdbx_description
1 polymer ?
#
loop_
_entity_poly.entity_id
_entity_poly.type
_entity_poly.pdbx_seq_one_letter_code
_entity_poly.pdbx_strand_id
1 'polypeptide(L)'
;SHKGRRRGGARAMMDLAFLDAPFTPACAGTDEPDGHALDALDAARPAMLGPQRALMPNLSEVQEHLKIVHGTTTLAFKYKSGVVVAVDSRASAGAYIASQNVKKVIEINQFLLGTMAGGAADCQYWQRYLGMRCRLFELNHKERISVAAASKLFQNILCGYRGYGLSIGTMVAGWDHKGPGLYYLDSEGARIEGNLFSVGSGSLFAYGILDSNYKYDMEFADAIELGRRAIYHATHNDAYSGGTVRVYHIDGKGWRRISEDDATVLHYQYNPGKK
;
A
#
# COMPACT_ATOMS: atom_id res chain seq x y z
N SER A 1 -34.32 -36.49 -43.38
CA SER A 1 -33.26 -36.91 -42.43
C SER A 1 -32.14 -35.87 -42.47
N HIS A 2 -32.17 -34.89 -41.55
CA HIS A 2 -31.20 -33.79 -41.51
C HIS A 2 -30.48 -33.83 -40.16
N LYS A 3 -29.20 -34.26 -40.17
CA LYS A 3 -28.33 -34.34 -39.00
C LYS A 3 -27.82 -32.93 -38.64
N GLY A 4 -28.33 -32.35 -37.56
CA GLY A 4 -27.80 -31.14 -36.95
C GLY A 4 -26.58 -31.45 -36.07
N ARG A 5 -25.42 -30.88 -36.43
CA ARG A 5 -24.14 -31.01 -35.72
C ARG A 5 -24.11 -30.01 -34.55
N ARG A 6 -24.25 -30.47 -33.31
CA ARG A 6 -24.01 -29.66 -32.10
C ARG A 6 -22.51 -29.39 -31.95
N ARG A 7 -22.08 -28.12 -32.04
CA ARG A 7 -20.74 -27.68 -31.64
C ARG A 7 -20.74 -27.45 -30.13
N GLY A 8 -19.88 -28.18 -29.41
CA GLY A 8 -19.60 -27.96 -27.99
C GLY A 8 -18.83 -26.65 -27.80
N GLY A 9 -19.33 -25.79 -26.90
CA GLY A 9 -18.62 -24.60 -26.47
C GLY A 9 -17.55 -24.97 -25.45
N ALA A 10 -16.28 -24.86 -25.85
CA ALA A 10 -15.16 -24.86 -24.92
C ALA A 10 -15.17 -23.53 -24.15
N ARG A 11 -15.31 -23.59 -22.82
CA ARG A 11 -15.06 -22.45 -21.93
C ARG A 11 -13.56 -22.16 -21.98
N ALA A 12 -13.16 -21.05 -22.60
CA ALA A 12 -11.80 -20.55 -22.48
C ALA A 12 -11.59 -20.09 -21.03
N MET A 13 -10.87 -20.90 -20.25
CA MET A 13 -10.33 -20.49 -18.96
C MET A 13 -9.13 -19.61 -19.28
N MET A 14 -9.18 -18.31 -18.94
CA MET A 14 -8.01 -17.44 -19.06
C MET A 14 -6.95 -17.94 -18.07
N ASP A 15 -5.80 -18.32 -18.60
CA ASP A 15 -4.66 -18.75 -17.80
C ASP A 15 -4.03 -17.54 -17.09
N LEU A 16 -4.28 -17.42 -15.79
CA LEU A 16 -3.87 -16.30 -14.94
C LEU A 16 -2.51 -16.53 -14.28
N ALA A 17 -1.76 -17.57 -14.66
CA ALA A 17 -0.46 -17.89 -14.07
C ALA A 17 0.57 -16.74 -14.17
N PHE A 18 0.41 -15.82 -15.13
CA PHE A 18 1.24 -14.62 -15.25
C PHE A 18 1.13 -13.67 -14.05
N LEU A 19 0.03 -13.71 -13.28
CA LEU A 19 -0.12 -12.92 -12.05
C LEU A 19 0.80 -13.39 -10.91
N ASP A 20 1.23 -14.66 -10.95
CA ASP A 20 2.04 -15.32 -9.92
C ASP A 20 3.53 -15.46 -10.31
N ALA A 21 3.93 -15.03 -11.51
CA ALA A 21 5.30 -15.18 -11.99
C ALA A 21 6.26 -14.13 -11.37
N PRO A 22 7.50 -14.52 -10.97
CA PRO A 22 8.53 -13.57 -10.57
C PRO A 22 8.95 -12.68 -11.75
N PHE A 23 9.22 -11.41 -11.47
CA PHE A 23 9.59 -10.41 -12.46
C PHE A 23 10.92 -10.75 -13.15
N THR A 24 10.91 -10.85 -14.48
CA THR A 24 12.10 -10.73 -15.32
C THR A 24 12.27 -9.27 -15.76
N PRO A 25 13.47 -8.70 -15.70
CA PRO A 25 13.70 -7.31 -16.08
C PRO A 25 13.77 -7.20 -17.61
N ALA A 26 12.61 -7.19 -18.26
CA ALA A 26 12.48 -6.81 -19.67
C ALA A 26 12.02 -5.35 -19.75
N CYS A 27 12.82 -4.44 -19.23
CA CYS A 27 12.66 -3.00 -19.42
C CYS A 27 14.00 -2.38 -19.80
N ALA A 28 14.61 -2.95 -20.84
CA ALA A 28 15.74 -2.39 -21.57
C ALA A 28 15.61 -2.87 -23.02
N GLY A 29 14.69 -2.27 -23.77
CA GLY A 29 14.45 -2.60 -25.15
C GLY A 29 13.47 -1.60 -25.75
N THR A 30 13.98 -0.75 -26.64
CA THR A 30 13.18 0.10 -27.52
C THR A 30 12.58 -0.78 -28.61
N ASP A 31 11.52 -1.52 -28.30
CA ASP A 31 10.74 -2.23 -29.31
C ASP A 31 9.25 -2.01 -29.00
N GLU A 32 8.56 -1.30 -29.89
CA GLU A 32 7.12 -1.09 -29.82
C GLU A 32 6.36 -2.42 -29.95
N PRO A 33 5.47 -2.79 -29.01
CA PRO A 33 4.61 -3.94 -29.17
C PRO A 33 3.23 -3.54 -29.72
N ASP A 34 2.75 -4.37 -30.65
CA ASP A 34 1.53 -4.25 -31.44
C ASP A 34 0.28 -3.68 -30.71
N GLY A 35 -0.28 -2.63 -31.30
CA GLY A 35 -1.28 -1.72 -30.74
C GLY A 35 -2.73 -2.23 -30.66
N HIS A 36 -2.97 -3.42 -30.13
CA HIS A 36 -4.34 -3.91 -29.92
C HIS A 36 -4.70 -4.21 -28.45
N ALA A 37 -3.71 -4.41 -27.57
CA ALA A 37 -3.95 -4.64 -26.14
C ALA A 37 -3.93 -3.34 -25.29
N LEU A 38 -3.37 -2.25 -25.84
CA LEU A 38 -3.22 -0.96 -25.15
C LEU A 38 -4.48 -0.08 -25.24
N ASP A 39 -5.31 -0.25 -26.27
CA ASP A 39 -6.52 0.56 -26.47
C ASP A 39 -7.56 0.41 -25.35
N ALA A 40 -7.67 -0.78 -24.75
CA ALA A 40 -8.59 -1.03 -23.64
C ALA A 40 -8.15 -0.37 -22.32
N LEU A 41 -6.84 -0.08 -22.18
CA LEU A 41 -6.30 0.66 -21.04
C LEU A 41 -6.43 2.18 -21.24
N ASP A 42 -6.39 2.64 -22.48
CA ASP A 42 -6.51 4.07 -22.81
C ASP A 42 -7.94 4.59 -22.58
N ALA A 43 -8.96 3.76 -22.82
CA ALA A 43 -10.37 4.08 -22.56
C ALA A 43 -10.72 4.23 -21.06
N ALA A 44 -9.87 3.76 -20.15
CA ALA A 44 -10.06 3.83 -18.70
C ALA A 44 -9.25 4.95 -18.03
N ARG A 45 -8.51 5.75 -18.79
CA ARG A 45 -7.84 6.94 -18.24
C ARG A 45 -8.92 7.97 -17.90
N PRO A 46 -9.01 8.45 -16.64
CA PRO A 46 -9.90 9.57 -16.34
C PRO A 46 -9.53 10.72 -17.28
N ALA A 47 -10.52 11.26 -18.00
CA ALA A 47 -10.41 12.34 -18.98
C ALA A 47 -9.95 13.70 -18.41
N MET A 48 -9.33 13.70 -17.24
CA MET A 48 -8.83 14.88 -16.53
C MET A 48 -7.43 15.29 -16.97
N LEU A 49 -6.74 14.48 -17.78
CA LEU A 49 -5.38 14.77 -18.22
C LEU A 49 -5.25 14.63 -19.74
N GLY A 50 -5.91 15.56 -20.45
CA GLY A 50 -5.57 15.86 -21.85
C GLY A 50 -4.20 16.56 -21.93
N PRO A 51 -3.88 17.26 -23.04
CA PRO A 51 -2.57 17.87 -23.28
C PRO A 51 -2.31 19.12 -22.41
N GLN A 52 -2.62 19.09 -21.12
CA GLN A 52 -2.30 20.16 -20.16
C GLN A 52 -0.80 20.22 -19.82
N ARG A 53 -0.02 19.18 -20.15
CA ARG A 53 1.45 19.22 -20.00
C ARG A 53 2.11 20.28 -20.89
N ALA A 54 1.46 20.70 -21.98
CA ALA A 54 1.93 21.79 -22.84
C ALA A 54 1.60 23.20 -22.31
N LEU A 55 0.75 23.33 -21.29
CA LEU A 55 0.25 24.60 -20.78
C LEU A 55 0.93 25.09 -19.49
N MET A 56 1.89 24.33 -18.94
CA MET A 56 2.60 24.70 -17.72
C MET A 56 4.12 24.58 -17.89
N PRO A 57 4.79 25.60 -18.46
CA PRO A 57 6.22 25.55 -18.73
C PRO A 57 7.10 25.52 -17.46
N ASN A 58 6.54 25.74 -16.26
CA ASN A 58 7.29 25.86 -15.00
C ASN A 58 6.88 24.81 -13.94
N LEU A 59 6.41 23.63 -14.33
CA LEU A 59 6.06 22.56 -13.37
C LEU A 59 7.23 22.19 -12.45
N SER A 60 8.48 22.20 -12.94
CA SER A 60 9.67 21.91 -12.14
C SER A 60 9.93 22.96 -11.05
N GLU A 61 9.77 24.26 -11.33
CA GLU A 61 9.95 25.33 -10.35
C GLU A 61 8.85 25.32 -9.29
N VAL A 62 7.61 25.03 -9.69
CA VAL A 62 6.48 24.85 -8.76
C VAL A 62 6.69 23.63 -7.86
N GLN A 63 7.27 22.56 -8.40
CA GLN A 63 7.55 21.32 -7.66
C GLN A 63 8.69 21.48 -6.64
N GLU A 64 9.66 22.37 -6.91
CA GLU A 64 10.68 22.76 -5.91
C GLU A 64 10.09 23.62 -4.78
N HIS A 65 9.18 24.55 -5.09
CA HIS A 65 8.56 25.42 -4.10
C HIS A 65 7.45 24.73 -3.27
N LEU A 66 6.87 23.65 -3.80
CA LEU A 66 5.81 22.86 -3.17
C LEU A 66 6.30 21.45 -2.88
N LYS A 67 7.52 21.35 -2.32
CA LYS A 67 8.06 20.09 -1.81
C LYS A 67 7.26 19.70 -0.56
N ILE A 68 6.17 18.98 -0.75
CA ILE A 68 5.34 18.54 0.37
C ILE A 68 6.14 17.48 1.14
N VAL A 69 6.78 17.92 2.21
CA VAL A 69 7.50 17.05 3.15
C VAL A 69 6.44 16.33 3.99
N HIS A 70 6.04 15.16 3.52
CA HIS A 70 5.13 14.28 4.25
C HIS A 70 5.98 13.41 5.17
N GLY A 71 6.18 13.86 6.40
CA GLY A 71 6.74 12.96 7.40
C GLY A 71 5.66 12.07 7.98
N THR A 72 6.00 10.80 8.10
CA THR A 72 5.08 9.70 8.37
C THR A 72 5.91 8.49 8.76
N THR A 73 5.39 7.65 9.64
CA THR A 73 5.93 6.32 9.87
C THR A 73 4.80 5.31 9.76
N THR A 74 4.92 4.42 8.79
CA THR A 74 4.06 3.25 8.65
C THR A 74 4.92 2.01 8.67
N LEU A 75 4.45 0.96 9.33
CA LEU A 75 5.11 -0.34 9.32
C LEU A 75 4.09 -1.45 9.17
N ALA A 76 4.52 -2.55 8.57
CA ALA A 76 3.74 -3.76 8.50
C ALA A 76 4.67 -4.98 8.54
N PHE A 77 4.23 -6.03 9.22
CA PHE A 77 4.95 -7.30 9.24
C PHE A 77 4.02 -8.50 9.34
N LYS A 78 4.43 -9.60 8.71
CA LYS A 78 3.75 -10.90 8.75
C LYS A 78 4.22 -11.68 9.96
N TYR A 79 3.34 -12.44 10.59
CA TYR A 79 3.68 -13.38 11.66
C TYR A 79 2.71 -14.57 11.61
N LYS A 80 2.94 -15.58 12.45
CA LYS A 80 2.18 -16.85 12.45
C LYS A 80 0.66 -16.69 12.35
N SER A 81 0.08 -15.69 13.01
CA SER A 81 -1.39 -15.55 13.11
C SER A 81 -1.98 -14.47 12.20
N GLY A 82 -1.19 -13.79 11.38
CA GLY A 82 -1.69 -12.60 10.67
C GLY A 82 -0.65 -11.68 10.06
N VAL A 83 -1.14 -10.50 9.72
CA VAL A 83 -0.31 -9.32 9.42
C VAL A 83 -0.67 -8.24 10.43
N VAL A 84 0.35 -7.61 11.03
CA VAL A 84 0.17 -6.41 11.85
C VAL A 84 0.54 -5.21 11.00
N VAL A 85 -0.31 -4.18 11.02
CA VAL A 85 -0.04 -2.88 10.39
C VAL A 85 -0.12 -1.82 11.48
N ALA A 86 0.96 -1.07 11.68
CA ALA A 86 0.99 0.01 12.65
C ALA A 86 1.39 1.32 11.97
N VAL A 87 0.73 2.41 12.34
CA VAL A 87 0.96 3.74 11.75
C VAL A 87 0.90 4.83 12.80
N ASP A 88 1.61 5.92 12.55
CA ASP A 88 1.39 7.20 13.23
C ASP A 88 0.24 7.98 12.56
N SER A 89 -0.04 9.20 13.03
CA SER A 89 -1.18 10.00 12.55
C SER A 89 -0.88 11.48 12.34
N ARG A 90 0.38 11.91 12.51
CA ARG A 90 0.80 13.28 12.26
C ARG A 90 0.92 13.55 10.76
N ALA A 91 0.39 14.67 10.30
CA ALA A 91 0.65 15.19 8.97
C ALA A 91 1.26 16.58 9.07
N SER A 92 2.39 16.77 8.40
CA SER A 92 3.14 18.03 8.36
C SER A 92 3.03 18.71 7.00
N ALA A 93 3.02 20.03 7.00
CA ALA A 93 3.21 20.89 5.83
C ALA A 93 4.51 21.67 6.04
N GLY A 94 5.64 21.06 5.68
CA GLY A 94 6.96 21.56 6.05
C GLY A 94 7.16 21.49 7.56
N ALA A 95 7.61 22.58 8.19
CA ALA A 95 7.80 22.65 9.64
C ALA A 95 6.48 22.76 10.43
N TYR A 96 5.37 23.06 9.78
CA TYR A 96 4.07 23.22 10.42
C TYR A 96 3.33 21.88 10.54
N ILE A 97 2.79 21.57 11.73
CA ILE A 97 1.95 20.39 11.93
C ILE A 97 0.53 20.73 11.51
N ALA A 98 0.10 20.20 10.35
CA ALA A 98 -1.23 20.44 9.81
C ALA A 98 -2.32 19.68 10.58
N SER A 99 -2.04 18.43 10.97
CA SER A 99 -2.97 17.61 11.77
C SER A 99 -2.21 16.55 12.55
N GLN A 100 -2.75 16.17 13.71
CA GLN A 100 -2.21 15.08 14.54
C GLN A 100 -3.07 13.82 14.51
N ASN A 101 -4.15 13.82 13.71
CA ASN A 101 -5.15 12.75 13.74
C ASN A 101 -5.51 12.18 12.36
N VAL A 102 -4.56 12.21 11.42
CA VAL A 102 -4.77 11.68 10.06
C VAL A 102 -4.81 10.15 10.09
N LYS A 103 -5.76 9.57 9.35
CA LYS A 103 -5.87 8.12 9.18
C LYS A 103 -4.97 7.66 8.04
N LYS A 104 -3.80 7.12 8.39
CA LYS A 104 -2.80 6.66 7.42
C LYS A 104 -2.94 5.18 7.02
N VAL A 105 -3.93 4.48 7.54
CA VAL A 105 -4.36 3.19 7.02
C VAL A 105 -5.63 3.44 6.21
N ILE A 106 -5.60 3.01 4.95
CA ILE A 106 -6.74 3.10 4.04
C ILE A 106 -7.34 1.70 3.94
N GLU A 107 -8.63 1.64 4.22
CA GLU A 107 -9.43 0.42 4.15
C GLU A 107 -9.82 0.20 2.67
N ILE A 108 -9.07 -0.65 1.97
CA ILE A 108 -9.30 -0.93 0.54
C ILE A 108 -10.53 -1.84 0.37
N ASN A 109 -10.59 -2.90 1.18
CA ASN A 109 -11.70 -3.84 1.27
C ASN A 109 -11.72 -4.44 2.68
N GLN A 110 -12.70 -5.28 3.03
CA GLN A 110 -12.79 -5.97 4.33
C GLN A 110 -11.58 -6.90 4.63
N PHE A 111 -10.80 -7.25 3.59
CA PHE A 111 -9.65 -8.16 3.69
C PHE A 111 -8.31 -7.52 3.29
N LEU A 112 -8.32 -6.28 2.77
CA LEU A 112 -7.14 -5.59 2.26
C LEU A 112 -6.98 -4.24 2.95
N LEU A 113 -5.79 -4.00 3.50
CA LEU A 113 -5.38 -2.70 4.02
C LEU A 113 -4.24 -2.13 3.17
N GLY A 114 -4.33 -0.83 2.92
CA GLY A 114 -3.26 -0.03 2.34
C GLY A 114 -2.69 0.94 3.36
N THR A 115 -1.42 1.29 3.24
CA THR A 115 -0.79 2.34 4.07
C THR A 115 -0.56 3.61 3.25
N MET A 116 -0.60 4.75 3.91
CA MET A 116 -0.38 6.05 3.30
C MET A 116 1.01 6.55 3.70
N ALA A 117 1.96 6.57 2.77
CA ALA A 117 3.20 7.32 2.89
C ALA A 117 3.57 7.96 1.54
N GLY A 118 4.08 9.19 1.59
CA GLY A 118 4.20 10.07 0.43
C GLY A 118 3.02 11.04 0.33
N GLY A 119 2.63 11.39 -0.89
CA GLY A 119 1.49 12.25 -1.20
C GLY A 119 0.19 11.75 -0.57
N ALA A 120 -0.33 12.47 0.43
CA ALA A 120 -1.56 12.07 1.12
C ALA A 120 -2.74 11.92 0.15
N ALA A 121 -2.88 12.87 -0.77
CA ALA A 121 -3.92 12.83 -1.81
C ALA A 121 -3.72 11.67 -2.80
N ASP A 122 -2.48 11.46 -3.26
CA ASP A 122 -2.13 10.41 -4.22
C ASP A 122 -2.45 9.03 -3.65
N CYS A 123 -1.94 8.73 -2.45
CA CYS A 123 -2.21 7.45 -1.78
C CYS A 123 -3.71 7.23 -1.58
N GLN A 124 -4.43 8.24 -1.07
CA GLN A 124 -5.87 8.10 -0.80
C GLN A 124 -6.68 7.87 -2.07
N TYR A 125 -6.42 8.62 -3.13
CA TYR A 125 -7.13 8.50 -4.39
C TYR A 125 -6.86 7.14 -5.04
N TRP A 126 -5.59 6.78 -5.22
CA TRP A 126 -5.21 5.58 -5.95
C TRP A 126 -5.57 4.30 -5.21
N GLN A 127 -5.49 4.26 -3.87
CA GLN A 127 -5.92 3.10 -3.09
C GLN A 127 -7.44 2.95 -3.07
N ARG A 128 -8.20 4.05 -3.07
CA ARG A 128 -9.66 4.00 -3.23
C ARG A 128 -10.05 3.48 -4.62
N TYR A 129 -9.34 3.93 -5.65
CA TYR A 129 -9.51 3.41 -7.01
C TYR A 129 -9.17 1.92 -7.10
N LEU A 130 -8.10 1.47 -6.43
CA LEU A 130 -7.78 0.05 -6.31
C LEU A 130 -8.92 -0.74 -5.66
N GLY A 131 -9.51 -0.22 -4.56
CA GLY A 131 -10.67 -0.85 -3.91
C GLY A 131 -11.85 -1.06 -4.85
N MET A 132 -12.14 -0.05 -5.69
CA MET A 132 -13.18 -0.18 -6.73
C MET A 132 -12.84 -1.28 -7.75
N ARG A 133 -11.59 -1.36 -8.21
CA ARG A 133 -11.16 -2.39 -9.18
C ARG A 133 -11.18 -3.79 -8.57
N CYS A 134 -10.76 -3.92 -7.30
CA CYS A 134 -10.87 -5.16 -6.54
C CYS A 134 -12.33 -5.61 -6.39
N ARG A 135 -13.25 -4.67 -6.15
CA ARG A 135 -14.69 -4.98 -6.06
C ARG A 135 -15.27 -5.40 -7.41
N LEU A 136 -14.89 -4.75 -8.49
CA LEU A 136 -15.30 -5.14 -9.84
C LEU A 136 -14.81 -6.56 -10.20
N PHE A 137 -13.55 -6.87 -9.85
CA PHE A 137 -13.01 -8.22 -10.03
C PHE A 137 -13.86 -9.28 -9.30
N GLU A 138 -14.21 -9.00 -8.04
CA GLU A 138 -15.02 -9.88 -7.20
C GLU A 138 -16.42 -10.11 -7.80
N LEU A 139 -17.06 -9.07 -8.35
CA LEU A 139 -18.38 -9.21 -9.00
C LEU A 139 -18.32 -10.04 -10.28
N ASN A 140 -17.26 -9.89 -11.08
CA ASN A 140 -17.11 -10.60 -12.35
C ASN A 140 -16.78 -12.08 -12.16
N HIS A 141 -15.90 -12.40 -11.20
CA HIS A 141 -15.41 -13.77 -11.00
C HIS A 141 -16.13 -14.51 -9.87
N LYS A 142 -16.91 -13.79 -9.05
CA LYS A 142 -17.55 -14.30 -7.81
C LYS A 142 -16.53 -14.87 -6.82
N GLU A 143 -15.29 -14.38 -6.89
CA GLU A 143 -14.17 -14.81 -6.07
C GLU A 143 -13.39 -13.58 -5.59
N ARG A 144 -12.86 -13.66 -4.37
CA ARG A 144 -12.07 -12.58 -3.79
C ARG A 144 -10.72 -12.49 -4.52
N ILE A 145 -10.26 -11.26 -4.74
CA ILE A 145 -8.94 -11.02 -5.33
C ILE A 145 -7.83 -11.44 -4.34
N SER A 146 -6.77 -12.07 -4.85
CA SER A 146 -5.56 -12.34 -4.06
C SER A 146 -4.80 -11.06 -3.76
N VAL A 147 -4.03 -11.05 -2.66
CA VAL A 147 -3.17 -9.91 -2.31
C VAL A 147 -2.08 -9.71 -3.39
N ALA A 148 -1.60 -10.81 -3.97
CA ALA A 148 -0.64 -10.79 -5.08
C ALA A 148 -1.23 -10.14 -6.34
N ALA A 149 -2.47 -10.47 -6.71
CA ALA A 149 -3.14 -9.87 -7.86
C ALA A 149 -3.52 -8.41 -7.61
N ALA A 150 -3.99 -8.08 -6.41
CA ALA A 150 -4.30 -6.69 -6.04
C ALA A 150 -3.06 -5.80 -6.10
N SER A 151 -1.93 -6.25 -5.55
CA SER A 151 -0.66 -5.52 -5.64
C SER A 151 -0.17 -5.41 -7.08
N LYS A 152 -0.30 -6.46 -7.91
CA LYS A 152 0.11 -6.39 -9.31
C LYS A 152 -0.74 -5.42 -10.12
N LEU A 153 -2.06 -5.42 -9.90
CA LEU A 153 -2.97 -4.46 -10.51
C LEU A 153 -2.60 -3.02 -10.11
N PHE A 154 -2.27 -2.81 -8.83
CA PHE A 154 -1.85 -1.51 -8.34
C PHE A 154 -0.54 -1.05 -8.96
N GLN A 155 0.46 -1.93 -9.05
CA GLN A 155 1.72 -1.66 -9.74
C GLN A 155 1.49 -1.21 -11.18
N ASN A 156 0.66 -1.93 -11.94
CA ASN A 156 0.37 -1.59 -13.34
C ASN A 156 -0.28 -0.20 -13.47
N ILE A 157 -1.17 0.16 -12.54
CA ILE A 157 -1.77 1.50 -12.49
C ILE A 157 -0.68 2.55 -12.25
N LEU A 158 0.18 2.36 -11.24
CA LEU A 158 1.24 3.33 -10.90
C LEU A 158 2.26 3.49 -12.03
N CYS A 159 2.68 2.39 -12.67
CA CYS A 159 3.59 2.42 -13.81
C CYS A 159 3.05 3.28 -14.96
N GLY A 160 1.73 3.28 -15.20
CA GLY A 160 1.10 4.11 -16.24
C GLY A 160 1.21 5.62 -15.98
N TYR A 161 1.48 6.03 -14.75
CA TYR A 161 1.68 7.43 -14.34
C TYR A 161 3.12 7.72 -13.90
N ARG A 162 4.07 6.86 -14.26
CA ARG A 162 5.48 7.07 -13.97
C ARG A 162 5.98 8.36 -14.64
N GLY A 163 6.72 9.18 -13.90
CA GLY A 163 7.24 10.46 -14.39
C GLY A 163 6.22 11.61 -14.44
N TYR A 164 5.00 11.42 -13.92
CA TYR A 164 4.00 12.49 -13.73
C TYR A 164 4.08 13.15 -12.35
N GLY A 165 5.10 12.84 -11.54
CA GLY A 165 5.32 13.44 -10.23
C GLY A 165 4.47 12.87 -9.09
N LEU A 166 3.91 11.67 -9.25
CA LEU A 166 3.24 10.96 -8.15
C LEU A 166 4.23 10.62 -7.05
N SER A 167 3.80 10.77 -5.79
CA SER A 167 4.57 10.35 -4.62
C SER A 167 3.79 9.33 -3.83
N ILE A 168 4.10 8.04 -4.01
CA ILE A 168 3.43 6.96 -3.29
C ILE A 168 4.50 5.98 -2.81
N GLY A 169 4.49 5.69 -1.52
CA GLY A 169 5.12 4.51 -0.92
C GLY A 169 4.07 3.83 -0.06
N THR A 170 3.42 2.78 -0.57
CA THR A 170 2.36 2.07 0.14
C THR A 170 2.73 0.64 0.37
N MET A 171 2.28 0.10 1.49
CA MET A 171 2.21 -1.34 1.70
C MET A 171 0.78 -1.78 1.43
N VAL A 172 0.62 -2.92 0.75
CA VAL A 172 -0.66 -3.61 0.59
C VAL A 172 -0.56 -4.89 1.42
N ALA A 173 -1.37 -4.95 2.47
CA ALA A 173 -1.43 -6.05 3.40
C ALA A 173 -2.79 -6.73 3.32
N GLY A 174 -2.81 -8.05 3.40
CA GLY A 174 -4.04 -8.81 3.36
C GLY A 174 -3.87 -10.26 3.74
N TRP A 175 -4.98 -10.99 3.74
CA TRP A 175 -4.99 -12.43 3.90
C TRP A 175 -5.59 -13.09 2.66
N ASP A 176 -4.83 -14.00 2.06
CA ASP A 176 -5.20 -14.75 0.87
C ASP A 176 -5.40 -16.24 1.17
N HIS A 177 -5.81 -17.03 0.18
CA HIS A 177 -5.84 -18.49 0.24
C HIS A 177 -4.47 -19.10 0.55
N LYS A 178 -3.38 -18.48 0.10
CA LYS A 178 -1.99 -18.88 0.41
C LYS A 178 -1.54 -18.45 1.82
N GLY A 179 -2.33 -17.67 2.55
CA GLY A 179 -2.01 -17.13 3.86
C GLY A 179 -1.76 -15.61 3.87
N PRO A 180 -1.01 -15.08 4.85
CA PRO A 180 -0.77 -13.65 4.98
C PRO A 180 0.12 -13.13 3.84
N GLY A 181 -0.37 -12.10 3.14
CA GLY A 181 0.34 -11.43 2.05
C GLY A 181 0.72 -10.01 2.43
N LEU A 182 1.96 -9.61 2.11
CA LEU A 182 2.47 -8.27 2.35
C LEU A 182 3.38 -7.85 1.20
N TYR A 183 2.99 -6.76 0.54
CA TYR A 183 3.70 -6.20 -0.61
C TYR A 183 3.98 -4.73 -0.40
N TYR A 184 5.21 -4.31 -0.68
CA TYR A 184 5.59 -2.91 -0.80
C TYR A 184 5.48 -2.46 -2.27
N LEU A 185 4.88 -1.30 -2.49
CA LEU A 185 4.78 -0.65 -3.80
C LEU A 185 5.19 0.81 -3.72
N ASP A 186 5.85 1.30 -4.76
CA ASP A 186 6.20 2.70 -4.91
C ASP A 186 5.71 3.30 -6.25
N SER A 187 5.78 4.63 -6.34
CA SER A 187 5.46 5.39 -7.56
C SER A 187 6.45 5.17 -8.71
N GLU A 188 7.61 4.55 -8.46
CA GLU A 188 8.57 4.17 -9.50
C GLU A 188 8.23 2.82 -10.16
N GLY A 189 7.24 2.11 -9.61
CA GLY A 189 6.78 0.82 -10.11
C GLY A 189 7.49 -0.37 -9.46
N ALA A 190 8.19 -0.19 -8.35
CA ALA A 190 8.67 -1.31 -7.55
C ALA A 190 7.48 -2.07 -6.95
N ARG A 191 7.58 -3.40 -6.96
CA ARG A 191 6.67 -4.29 -6.26
C ARG A 191 7.49 -5.39 -5.61
N ILE A 192 7.58 -5.36 -4.29
CA ILE A 192 8.44 -6.26 -3.52
C ILE A 192 7.57 -7.00 -2.52
N GLU A 193 7.66 -8.33 -2.55
CA GLU A 193 7.09 -9.15 -1.48
C GLU A 193 8.07 -9.25 -0.32
N GLY A 194 7.58 -9.19 0.91
CA GLY A 194 8.45 -9.30 2.07
C GLY A 194 7.69 -9.62 3.34
N ASN A 195 8.44 -9.97 4.38
CA ASN A 195 7.89 -10.29 5.70
C ASN A 195 7.73 -9.06 6.58
N LEU A 196 8.49 -8.00 6.31
CA LEU A 196 8.54 -6.81 7.14
C LEU A 196 8.90 -5.62 6.28
N PHE A 197 8.15 -4.54 6.43
CA PHE A 197 8.41 -3.27 5.78
C PHE A 197 8.12 -2.12 6.74
N SER A 198 8.91 -1.06 6.59
CA SER A 198 8.70 0.21 7.26
C SER A 198 8.93 1.32 6.24
N VAL A 199 7.97 2.25 6.12
CA VAL A 199 7.93 3.26 5.07
C VAL A 199 7.63 4.63 5.69
N GLY A 200 8.38 5.63 5.23
CA GLY A 200 8.25 7.04 5.62
C GLY A 200 9.49 7.59 6.34
N SER A 201 9.41 8.81 6.86
CA SER A 201 10.55 9.53 7.46
C SER A 201 11.12 8.84 8.70
N GLY A 202 10.27 8.30 9.58
CA GLY A 202 10.71 7.59 10.78
C GLY A 202 10.91 6.09 10.57
N SER A 203 10.91 5.62 9.32
CA SER A 203 11.01 4.20 8.99
C SER A 203 12.29 3.55 9.53
N LEU A 204 13.42 4.25 9.44
CA LEU A 204 14.73 3.79 9.92
C LEU A 204 14.75 3.54 11.43
N PHE A 205 14.07 4.40 12.21
CA PHE A 205 13.96 4.22 13.66
C PHE A 205 13.08 3.02 14.01
N ALA A 206 12.00 2.79 13.26
CA ALA A 206 11.15 1.63 13.43
C ALA A 206 11.90 0.33 13.10
N TYR A 207 12.73 0.29 12.05
CA TYR A 207 13.55 -0.87 11.71
C TYR A 207 14.43 -1.34 12.87
N GLY A 208 15.09 -0.42 13.59
CA GLY A 208 15.95 -0.81 14.72
C GLY A 208 15.24 -1.61 15.82
N ILE A 209 13.97 -1.29 16.10
CA ILE A 209 13.16 -2.02 17.09
C ILE A 209 12.57 -3.30 16.51
N LEU A 210 12.11 -3.23 15.26
CA LEU A 210 11.54 -4.36 14.55
C LEU A 210 12.58 -5.47 14.37
N ASP A 211 13.75 -5.17 13.82
CA ASP A 211 14.78 -6.17 13.52
C ASP A 211 15.33 -6.85 14.79
N SER A 212 15.35 -6.13 15.92
CA SER A 212 15.84 -6.66 17.19
C SER A 212 14.86 -7.64 17.87
N ASN A 213 13.55 -7.47 17.66
CA ASN A 213 12.52 -8.17 18.44
C ASN A 213 11.59 -9.04 17.59
N TYR A 214 11.62 -8.89 16.26
CA TYR A 214 10.76 -9.61 15.35
C TYR A 214 11.08 -11.11 15.33
N LYS A 215 10.06 -11.93 15.52
CA LYS A 215 10.10 -13.38 15.33
C LYS A 215 8.85 -13.80 14.57
N TYR A 216 8.95 -14.80 13.70
CA TYR A 216 7.78 -15.26 12.95
C TYR A 216 6.74 -15.95 13.86
N ASP A 217 7.21 -16.72 14.85
CA ASP A 217 6.40 -17.47 15.81
C ASP A 217 6.04 -16.66 17.08
N MET A 218 5.69 -15.38 16.92
CA MET A 218 5.23 -14.55 18.05
C MET A 218 3.78 -14.83 18.41
N GLU A 219 3.45 -14.64 19.69
CA GLU A 219 2.07 -14.60 20.13
C GLU A 219 1.37 -13.32 19.66
N PHE A 220 0.03 -13.38 19.58
CA PHE A 220 -0.80 -12.25 19.13
C PHE A 220 -0.53 -10.98 19.94
N ALA A 221 -0.45 -11.08 21.28
CA ALA A 221 -0.22 -9.93 22.15
C ALA A 221 1.16 -9.29 21.91
N ASP A 222 2.20 -10.12 21.80
CA ASP A 222 3.58 -9.66 21.59
C ASP A 222 3.75 -8.98 20.23
N ALA A 223 3.08 -9.48 19.19
CA ALA A 223 3.11 -8.87 17.87
C ALA A 223 2.47 -7.47 17.87
N ILE A 224 1.32 -7.31 18.54
CA ILE A 224 0.66 -5.99 18.67
C ILE A 224 1.54 -5.04 19.48
N GLU A 225 2.16 -5.51 20.55
CA GLU A 225 3.07 -4.74 21.39
C GLU A 225 4.31 -4.28 20.60
N LEU A 226 4.90 -5.18 19.81
CA LEU A 226 6.05 -4.86 18.96
C LEU A 226 5.72 -3.76 17.96
N GLY A 227 4.57 -3.85 17.27
CA GLY A 227 4.13 -2.82 16.33
C GLY A 227 3.90 -1.47 17.01
N ARG A 228 3.25 -1.46 18.17
CA ARG A 228 3.00 -0.24 18.96
C ARG A 228 4.30 0.41 19.42
N ARG A 229 5.21 -0.39 19.98
CA ARG A 229 6.51 0.06 20.48
C ARG A 229 7.41 0.58 19.35
N ALA A 230 7.43 -0.08 18.19
CA ALA A 230 8.20 0.37 17.04
C ALA A 230 7.75 1.74 16.51
N ILE A 231 6.44 1.98 16.39
CA ILE A 231 5.93 3.31 16.03
C ILE A 231 6.25 4.32 17.13
N TYR A 232 6.04 3.98 18.40
CA TYR A 232 6.37 4.89 19.50
C TYR A 232 7.83 5.37 19.45
N HIS A 233 8.80 4.46 19.26
CA HIS A 233 10.21 4.84 19.13
C HIS A 233 10.46 5.72 17.89
N ALA A 234 9.77 5.47 16.78
CA ALA A 234 9.85 6.35 15.61
C ALA A 234 9.29 7.74 15.93
N THR A 235 8.13 7.85 16.59
CA THR A 235 7.53 9.14 16.98
C THR A 235 8.36 9.93 17.97
N HIS A 236 9.18 9.26 18.79
CA HIS A 236 10.07 9.94 19.74
C HIS A 236 11.30 10.55 19.06
N ASN A 237 11.83 9.89 18.03
CA ASN A 237 13.08 10.29 17.38
C ASN A 237 12.87 11.09 16.08
N ASP A 238 11.79 10.85 15.34
CA ASP A 238 11.44 11.58 14.12
C ASP A 238 10.48 12.74 14.42
N ALA A 239 10.91 13.97 14.12
CA ALA A 239 10.13 15.18 14.35
C ALA A 239 8.80 15.20 13.60
N TYR A 240 8.75 14.57 12.43
CA TYR A 240 7.56 14.59 11.59
C TYR A 240 6.59 13.44 11.85
N SER A 241 6.98 12.45 12.65
CA SER A 241 6.10 11.37 13.09
C SER A 241 5.52 11.66 14.47
N GLY A 242 4.25 11.33 14.69
CA GLY A 242 3.63 11.56 16.00
C GLY A 242 2.10 11.45 16.03
N GLY A 243 1.52 12.03 17.09
CA GLY A 243 0.09 12.00 17.35
C GLY A 243 -0.33 10.68 18.00
N THR A 244 -1.39 10.08 17.47
CA THR A 244 -1.87 8.75 17.85
C THR A 244 -1.17 7.64 17.05
N VAL A 245 -0.89 6.54 17.74
CA VAL A 245 -0.43 5.26 17.20
C VAL A 245 -1.64 4.38 16.99
N ARG A 246 -1.84 3.91 15.75
CA ARG A 246 -2.93 2.98 15.42
C ARG A 246 -2.35 1.65 15.01
N VAL A 247 -2.90 0.58 15.59
CA VAL A 247 -2.51 -0.78 15.26
C VAL A 247 -3.71 -1.54 14.70
N TYR A 248 -3.51 -2.16 13.54
CA TYR A 248 -4.46 -3.01 12.85
C TYR A 248 -3.89 -4.42 12.76
N HIS A 249 -4.80 -5.38 12.78
CA HIS A 249 -4.48 -6.79 12.63
C HIS A 249 -5.32 -7.38 11.51
N ILE A 250 -4.70 -8.14 10.63
CA ILE A 250 -5.34 -8.85 9.53
C ILE A 250 -5.21 -10.36 9.75
N ASP A 251 -6.34 -11.06 9.74
CA ASP A 251 -6.41 -12.52 9.72
C ASP A 251 -7.32 -13.03 8.59
N GLY A 252 -7.54 -14.35 8.54
CA GLY A 252 -8.39 -14.97 7.53
C GLY A 252 -9.86 -14.54 7.53
N LYS A 253 -10.35 -13.89 8.59
CA LYS A 253 -11.71 -13.34 8.65
C LYS A 253 -11.78 -11.90 8.13
N GLY A 254 -10.65 -11.19 8.11
CA GLY A 254 -10.57 -9.81 7.68
C GLY A 254 -9.63 -9.00 8.57
N TRP A 255 -9.66 -7.68 8.39
CA TRP A 255 -8.91 -6.78 9.26
C TRP A 255 -9.76 -6.28 10.42
N ARG A 256 -9.10 -6.00 11.55
CA ARG A 256 -9.68 -5.33 12.72
C ARG A 256 -8.72 -4.29 13.26
N ARG A 257 -9.28 -3.16 13.70
CA ARG A 257 -8.52 -2.16 14.46
C ARG A 257 -8.38 -2.64 15.90
N ILE A 258 -7.14 -2.74 16.40
CA ILE A 258 -6.83 -3.27 17.72
C ILE A 258 -6.73 -2.15 18.75
N SER A 259 -5.92 -1.14 18.48
CA SER A 259 -5.71 -0.03 19.40
C SER A 259 -5.53 1.30 18.67
N GLU A 260 -5.81 2.37 19.41
CA GLU A 260 -5.60 3.77 19.03
C GLU A 260 -5.12 4.50 20.29
N ASP A 261 -3.81 4.61 20.42
CA ASP A 261 -3.14 5.07 21.65
C ASP A 261 -2.39 6.37 21.38
N ASP A 262 -2.47 7.35 22.28
CA ASP A 262 -1.68 8.59 22.15
C ASP A 262 -0.19 8.30 22.44
N ALA A 263 0.71 8.76 21.57
CA ALA A 263 2.15 8.55 21.73
C ALA A 263 2.70 9.13 23.05
N THR A 264 2.10 10.20 23.56
CA THR A 264 2.45 10.83 24.85
C THR A 264 2.08 9.92 26.02
N VAL A 265 0.90 9.30 25.96
CA VAL A 265 0.47 8.34 26.98
C VAL A 265 1.36 7.11 26.96
N LEU A 266 1.69 6.61 25.76
CA LEU A 266 2.65 5.52 25.58
C LEU A 266 4.04 5.86 26.13
N HIS A 267 4.49 7.12 26.00
CA HIS A 267 5.77 7.56 26.57
C HIS A 267 5.83 7.33 28.07
N TYR A 268 4.79 7.73 28.81
CA TYR A 268 4.74 7.56 30.26
C TYR A 268 4.47 6.11 30.68
N GLN A 269 3.85 5.29 29.83
CA GLN A 269 3.68 3.86 30.08
C GLN A 269 5.02 3.11 29.95
N TYR A 270 5.81 3.42 28.92
CA TYR A 270 7.10 2.78 28.69
C TYR A 270 8.23 3.36 29.57
N ASN A 271 8.10 4.61 30.02
CA ASN A 271 9.05 5.28 30.90
C ASN A 271 8.38 5.78 32.19
N PRO A 272 7.96 4.88 33.11
CA PRO A 272 7.23 5.28 34.32
C PRO A 272 8.02 6.18 35.27
N GLY A 273 9.36 6.16 35.20
CA GLY A 273 10.24 6.99 36.02
C GLY A 273 10.44 8.44 35.54
N LYS A 274 9.74 8.88 34.47
CA LYS A 274 9.82 10.24 33.90
C LYS A 274 8.50 11.02 34.02
N LYS A 275 7.58 10.56 34.87
CA LYS A 275 6.35 11.30 35.20
C LYS A 275 6.63 12.52 36.06
#